data_AF-A0A6P0CCN2-F1
#
_entry.id   AF-A0A6P0CCN2-F1
#
_cell.length_a   1.000
_cell.length_b   1.000
_cell.length_c   1.000
_cell.angle_alpha   90.00
_cell.angle_beta   90.00
_cell.angle_gamma   90.00
#
_symmetry.space_group_name_H-M   'P 1'
#
loop_
_entity.id
_entity.type
_entity.pdbx_description
1 polymer ?
#
loop_
_entity_poly.entity_id
_entity_poly.type
_entity_poly.pdbx_seq_one_letter_code
_entity_poly.pdbx_strand_id
1 'polypeptide(L)' 'MEYGILGLIILIANIYAIYQVLTSGASGLAKIVWTVVILVLPVLGLIAWLIAGPRGGAVRV' A
#
# COMPACT_ATOMS: atom_id res chain seq x y z
N MET A 1 14.11 -11.10 20.06
CA MET A 1 13.85 -9.64 19.97
C MET A 1 14.00 -9.10 18.53
N GLU A 2 14.12 -9.97 17.51
CA GLU A 2 14.47 -9.59 16.13
C GLU A 2 13.27 -9.20 15.25
N TYR A 3 12.04 -9.56 15.63
CA TYR A 3 10.83 -9.31 14.84
C TYR A 3 10.38 -7.84 14.82
N GLY A 4 10.91 -6.98 15.70
CA GLY A 4 10.50 -5.58 15.80
C GLY A 4 10.91 -4.75 14.59
N ILE A 5 12.10 -5.00 14.04
CA ILE A 5 12.62 -4.25 12.88
C ILE A 5 11.87 -4.66 11.61
N LEU A 6 11.66 -5.95 11.40
CA LEU A 6 10.91 -6.45 10.23
C LEU A 6 9.46 -5.95 10.25
N GLY A 7 8.80 -5.98 11.41
CA GLY A 7 7.46 -5.42 11.57
C GLY A 7 7.40 -3.92 11.27
N LEU A 8 8.42 -3.17 11.69
CA LEU A 8 8.52 -1.73 11.41
C LEU A 8 8.70 -1.43 9.92
N ILE A 9 9.52 -2.22 9.22
CA ILE A 9 9.70 -2.10 7.76
C ILE A 9 8.38 -2.37 7.04
N ILE A 10 7.67 -3.44 7.42
CA ILE A 10 6.37 -3.78 6.84
C ILE A 10 5.36 -2.65 7.10
N LEU A 11 5.35 -2.08 8.30
CA LEU A 11 4.46 -0.95 8.64
C LEU A 11 4.74 0.27 7.76
N ILE A 12 6.01 0.66 7.59
CA ILE A 12 6.39 1.79 6.73
C ILE A 12 5.96 1.53 5.28
N ALA A 13 6.18 0.32 4.78
CA ALA A 13 5.78 -0.07 3.44
C ALA A 13 4.25 -0.06 3.25
N ASN A 14 3.49 -0.46 4.26
CA ASN A 14 2.02 -0.38 4.25
C ASN A 14 1.54 1.08 4.17
N ILE A 15 2.12 1.99 4.96
CA ILE A 15 1.79 3.42 4.91
C ILE A 15 2.06 3.99 3.51
N TYR A 16 3.21 3.66 2.93
CA TYR A 16 3.56 4.08 1.59
C TYR A 16 2.59 3.55 0.53
N ALA A 17 2.23 2.27 0.60
CA ALA A 17 1.27 1.66 -0.32
C ALA A 17 -0.11 2.33 -0.23
N ILE A 18 -0.61 2.59 0.99
CA ILE A 18 -1.88 3.28 1.19
C ILE A 18 -1.81 4.71 0.65
N TYR A 19 -0.74 5.45 0.91
CA TYR A 19 -0.56 6.79 0.36
C TYR A 19 -0.64 6.79 -1.18
N GLN A 20 0.03 5.84 -1.83
CA GLN A 20 -0.01 5.67 -3.29
C GLN A 20 -1.40 5.31 -3.80
N VAL A 21 -2.13 4.43 -3.10
CA VAL A 21 -3.53 4.10 -3.42
C VAL A 21 -4.41 5.34 -3.35
N LEU A 22 -4.32 6.10 -2.27
CA LEU A 22 -5.16 7.28 -2.03
C LEU A 22 -4.89 8.42 -3.01
N THR A 23 -3.62 8.61 -3.40
CA THR A 23 -3.19 9.65 -4.35
C THR A 23 -3.26 9.22 -5.82
N SER A 24 -3.55 7.95 -6.10
CA SER A 24 -3.74 7.45 -7.45
C SER A 24 -4.97 8.02 -8.17
N GLY A 25 -4.98 7.92 -9.49
CA GLY A 25 -6.15 8.20 -10.33
C GLY A 25 -7.21 7.08 -10.36
N ALA A 26 -7.10 6.06 -9.49
CA ALA A 26 -8.07 4.95 -9.45
C ALA A 26 -9.44 5.39 -8.93
N SER A 27 -10.48 4.63 -9.26
CA SER A 27 -11.85 4.88 -8.76
C SER A 27 -11.92 4.80 -7.22
N GLY A 28 -12.91 5.46 -6.63
CA GLY A 28 -13.10 5.45 -5.16
C GLY A 28 -13.26 4.03 -4.59
N LEU A 29 -14.03 3.17 -5.27
CA LEU A 29 -14.20 1.77 -4.87
C LEU A 29 -12.86 1.00 -4.91
N ALA A 30 -12.04 1.21 -5.94
CA ALA A 30 -10.74 0.57 -6.03
C ALA A 30 -9.82 1.00 -4.88
N LYS A 31 -9.83 2.30 -4.51
CA LYS A 31 -9.05 2.80 -3.38
C LYS A 31 -9.46 2.16 -2.06
N ILE A 32 -10.77 2.02 -1.83
CA ILE A 32 -11.30 1.38 -0.61
C ILE A 32 -10.87 -0.09 -0.56
N VAL A 33 -11.07 -0.86 -1.64
CA VAL A 33 -10.72 -2.28 -1.70
C VAL A 33 -9.22 -2.48 -1.44
N TRP A 34 -8.35 -1.73 -2.13
CA TRP A 34 -6.91 -1.83 -1.94
C TRP A 34 -6.47 -1.46 -0.53
N THR A 35 -7.05 -0.41 0.06
CA THR A 35 -6.74 0.00 1.44
C THR A 35 -7.12 -1.10 2.43
N VAL A 36 -8.31 -1.70 2.29
CA VAL A 36 -8.77 -2.80 3.15
C VAL A 36 -7.87 -4.03 2.99
N VAL A 37 -7.52 -4.40 1.75
CA VAL A 37 -6.64 -5.55 1.49
C VAL A 37 -5.26 -5.36 2.14
N ILE A 38 -4.66 -4.17 2.02
CA ILE A 38 -3.35 -3.87 2.62
C ILE A 38 -3.42 -3.92 4.16
N LEU A 39 -4.45 -3.33 4.77
CA LEU A 39 -4.58 -3.30 6.24
C LEU A 39 -4.89 -4.68 6.86
N VAL A 40 -5.77 -5.47 6.23
CA VAL A 40 -6.17 -6.79 6.74
C VAL A 40 -5.09 -7.84 6.48
N LEU A 41 -4.36 -7.71 5.37
CA LEU A 41 -3.29 -8.61 4.97
C LEU A 41 -1.97 -7.83 4.78
N PRO A 42 -1.25 -7.47 5.86
CA PRO A 42 -0.11 -6.54 5.77
C PRO A 42 1.00 -6.99 4.83
N VAL A 43 1.27 -8.30 4.77
CA VAL A 43 2.33 -8.86 3.93
C VAL A 43 1.78 -9.20 2.54
N LEU A 44 0.69 -9.98 2.47
CA LEU A 44 0.12 -10.42 1.20
C LEU A 44 -0.52 -9.27 0.42
N GLY A 45 -1.21 -8.36 1.10
CA GLY A 45 -1.79 -7.16 0.53
C GLY A 45 -0.72 -6.18 0.02
N LEU A 46 0.40 -6.06 0.73
CA LEU A 46 1.56 -5.30 0.24
C LEU A 46 2.17 -5.94 -1.02
N ILE A 47 2.35 -7.27 -1.04
CA ILE A 47 2.85 -7.99 -2.22
C ILE A 47 1.89 -7.83 -3.41
N ALA A 48 0.59 -8.01 -3.18
CA ALA A 48 -0.44 -7.82 -4.21
C ALA A 48 -0.41 -6.38 -4.76
N TRP A 49 -0.27 -5.39 -3.87
CA TRP A 49 -0.17 -3.98 -4.26
C TRP A 49 1.09 -3.69 -5.07
N LEU A 50 2.21 -4.34 -4.77
CA LEU A 50 3.43 -4.17 -5.57
C LEU A 50 3.22 -4.61 -7.03
N ILE A 51 2.42 -5.66 -7.25
CA ILE A 51 2.17 -6.25 -8.57
C ILE A 51 1.08 -5.49 -9.33
N ALA A 52 -0.06 -5.19 -8.68
CA ALA A 52 -1.26 -4.70 -9.35
C ALA A 52 -1.89 -3.47 -8.68
N GLY A 53 -1.25 -2.95 -7.64
CA GLY A 53 -1.75 -1.83 -6.86
C GLY A 53 -1.72 -0.51 -7.64
N PRO A 54 -2.75 0.34 -7.47
CA PRO A 54 -2.76 1.65 -8.11
C PRO A 54 -1.69 2.55 -7.47
N ARG A 55 -1.00 3.31 -8.32
CA ARG A 55 0.09 4.21 -7.93
C ARG A 55 -0.27 5.65 -8.28
N GLY A 56 0.13 6.59 -7.44
CA GLY A 56 0.12 8.02 -7.75
C GLY A 56 0.94 8.29 -9.00
N GLY A 57 0.47 9.21 -9.84
CA GLY A 57 1.24 9.65 -11.01
C GLY A 57 2.58 10.25 -10.58
N ALA A 58 3.62 10.08 -11.39
CA ALA A 58 4.86 10.80 -11.18
C ALA A 58 4.59 12.31 -11.25
N VAL A 59 5.04 13.07 -10.24
CA VAL A 59 5.03 14.52 -10.29
C VAL A 59 5.86 14.93 -11.50
N ARG A 60 5.19 15.44 -12.55
CA ARG A 60 5.88 16.06 -13.68
C ARG A 60 6.07 17.52 -13.30
N VAL A 61 7.28 17.86 -12.86
CA VAL A 61 7.77 19.25 -12.77
C VAL A 61 8.19 19.75 -14.14
#